data_AF-A0A7C7K443-F1
#
_entry.id   AF-A0A7C7K443-F1
#
_cell.length_a   1.000
_cell.length_b   1.000
_cell.length_c   1.000
_cell.angle_alpha   90.00
_cell.angle_beta   90.00
_cell.angle_gamma   90.00
#
_symmetry.space_group_name_H-M   'P 1'
#
loop_
_entity.id
_entity.type
_entity.pdbx_description
1 polymer ?
#
loop_
_entity_poly.entity_id
_entity_poly.type
_entity_poly.pdbx_seq_one_letter_code
_entity_poly.pdbx_strand_id
1 'polypeptide(L)'
;MLKVLVSALEDQGSERSFEVADLSYDRDDNNFSMRCVMGDDWLQRVNSKYECELKPQIVRFSDNVVFIVFGSNIEVDVFEKWLRSALNKVEEGYKTMRG
;
A
#
# COMPACT_ATOMS: atom_id res chain seq x y z
N MET A 1 -1.15 13.76 -3.92
CA MET A 1 -0.70 12.42 -4.36
C MET A 1 0.42 12.03 -3.42
N LEU A 2 0.40 10.80 -2.93
CA LEU A 2 1.31 10.27 -1.91
C LEU A 2 2.39 9.43 -2.60
N LYS A 3 3.66 9.73 -2.35
CA LYS A 3 4.80 8.94 -2.82
C LYS A 3 5.10 7.84 -1.80
N VAL A 4 5.26 6.60 -2.26
CA VAL A 4 5.61 5.45 -1.42
C VAL A 4 6.99 4.97 -1.83
N LEU A 5 7.94 5.06 -0.90
CA LEU A 5 9.31 4.58 -1.05
C LEU A 5 9.47 3.30 -0.25
N VAL A 6 9.89 2.24 -0.92
CA VAL A 6 9.99 0.88 -0.36
C VAL A 6 11.39 0.35 -0.57
N SER A 7 11.99 -0.21 0.48
CA SER A 7 13.33 -0.82 0.41
C SER A 7 13.41 -2.07 1.27
N ALA A 8 14.42 -2.90 1.02
CA ALA A 8 14.75 -4.10 1.80
C ALA A 8 16.06 -3.90 2.56
N LEU A 9 16.15 -4.39 3.80
CA LEU A 9 17.38 -4.32 4.59
C LEU A 9 18.52 -5.18 4.01
N GLU A 10 18.20 -6.33 3.43
CA GLU A 10 19.19 -7.25 2.84
C GLU A 10 19.85 -6.71 1.57
N ASP A 11 19.26 -5.69 0.94
CA ASP A 11 19.73 -5.12 -0.31
C ASP A 11 19.55 -3.59 -0.33
N GLN A 12 20.58 -2.89 0.15
CA GLN A 12 20.60 -1.43 0.28
C GLN A 12 20.56 -0.69 -1.07
N GLY A 13 20.69 -1.38 -2.20
CA GLY A 13 20.65 -0.78 -3.54
C GLY A 13 19.25 -0.73 -4.19
N SER A 14 18.29 -1.48 -3.65
CA SER A 14 16.99 -1.68 -4.30
C SER A 14 15.90 -0.84 -3.63
N GLU A 15 15.76 0.41 -4.06
CA GLU A 15 14.60 1.26 -3.74
C GLU A 15 13.54 1.12 -4.84
N ARG A 16 12.28 0.96 -4.43
CA ARG A 16 11.11 1.05 -5.31
C ARG A 16 10.27 2.26 -4.93
N SER A 17 9.79 2.98 -5.94
CA SER A 17 8.96 4.17 -5.76
C SER A 17 7.62 3.98 -6.45
N PHE A 18 6.55 4.31 -5.74
CA PHE A 18 5.17 4.29 -6.25
C PHE A 18 4.47 5.61 -5.94
N GLU A 19 3.43 5.90 -6.71
CA GLU A 19 2.54 7.02 -6.44
C GLU A 19 1.12 6.49 -6.24
N VAL A 20 0.50 6.88 -5.13
CA VAL A 20 -0.86 6.45 -4.76
C VAL A 20 -1.69 7.65 -4.30
N ALA A 21 -3.02 7.53 -4.39
CA ALA A 21 -3.91 8.58 -3.90
C ALA A 21 -3.93 8.64 -2.36
N ASP A 22 -3.87 7.48 -1.71
CA ASP A 22 -3.93 7.31 -0.27
C ASP A 22 -3.27 5.99 0.13
N LEU A 23 -2.72 5.93 1.33
CA LEU A 23 -2.23 4.71 1.97
C LEU A 23 -2.27 4.93 3.48
N SER A 24 -2.81 3.97 4.21
CA SER A 24 -2.77 3.97 5.67
C SER A 24 -2.11 2.69 6.17
N TYR A 25 -1.53 2.73 7.35
CA TYR A 25 -0.89 1.59 7.98
C TYR A 25 -1.32 1.50 9.44
N ASP A 26 -1.78 0.30 9.82
CA ASP A 26 -2.07 -0.09 11.19
C ASP A 26 -0.90 -0.93 11.71
N ARG A 27 -0.27 -0.44 12.78
CA ARG A 27 0.91 -1.06 13.39
C ARG A 27 0.56 -2.30 14.21
N ASP A 28 -0.63 -2.35 14.80
CA ASP A 28 -1.01 -3.44 15.69
C ASP A 28 -1.23 -4.73 14.90
N ASP A 29 -1.81 -4.60 13.70
CA ASP A 29 -2.12 -5.71 12.79
C ASP A 29 -1.12 -5.88 11.63
N ASN A 30 -0.11 -5.01 11.51
CA ASN A 30 0.73 -4.89 10.32
C ASN A 30 -0.08 -4.78 9.00
N ASN A 31 -1.15 -4.01 9.03
CA ASN A 31 -2.10 -3.94 7.93
C ASN A 31 -1.98 -2.62 7.17
N PHE A 32 -1.64 -2.71 5.89
CA PHE A 32 -1.77 -1.58 4.97
C PHE A 32 -3.18 -1.53 4.41
N SER A 33 -3.71 -0.33 4.21
CA SER A 33 -5.01 -0.18 3.58
C SER A 33 -5.13 1.06 2.71
N MET A 34 -5.94 0.94 1.66
CA MET A 34 -6.29 2.04 0.76
C MET A 34 -7.81 2.19 0.72
N ARG A 35 -8.31 3.42 0.79
CA ARG A 35 -9.74 3.69 0.59
C ARG A 35 -10.15 3.30 -0.83
N CYS A 36 -11.20 2.50 -0.94
CA CYS A 36 -11.82 2.10 -2.19
C CYS A 36 -13.28 2.49 -2.11
N VAL A 37 -13.77 3.29 -3.05
CA VAL A 37 -15.18 3.67 -3.07
C VAL A 37 -15.89 2.70 -4.00
N MET A 38 -16.86 1.94 -3.49
CA MET A 38 -17.68 1.01 -4.27
C MET A 38 -19.16 1.29 -4.02
N GLY A 39 -19.82 1.93 -4.99
CA GLY A 39 -21.20 2.38 -4.83
C GLY A 39 -21.34 3.40 -3.68
N ASP A 40 -22.41 3.32 -2.90
CA ASP A 40 -22.69 4.26 -1.81
C ASP A 40 -21.83 4.05 -0.54
N ASP A 41 -21.00 3.00 -0.50
CA ASP A 41 -20.18 2.68 0.66
C ASP A 41 -18.79 3.35 0.59
N TRP A 42 -18.72 4.54 1.15
CA TRP A 42 -17.51 5.35 1.27
C TRP A 42 -16.49 4.82 2.27
N LEU A 43 -16.85 3.80 3.07
CA LEU A 43 -16.00 3.26 4.13
C LEU A 43 -15.20 2.04 3.69
N GLN A 44 -15.38 1.55 2.46
CA GLN A 44 -14.64 0.39 2.00
C GLN A 44 -13.15 0.66 1.86
N ARG A 45 -12.37 -0.37 2.20
CA ARG A 45 -10.90 -0.34 2.17
C ARG A 45 -10.38 -1.64 1.59
N VAL A 46 -9.40 -1.54 0.69
CA VAL A 46 -8.56 -2.69 0.32
C VAL A 46 -7.54 -2.85 1.43
N ASN A 47 -7.50 -4.02 2.06
CA ASN A 47 -6.62 -4.29 3.20
C ASN A 47 -5.59 -5.35 2.82
N SER A 48 -4.33 -5.13 3.16
CA SER A 48 -3.25 -6.07 2.86
C SER A 48 -3.42 -7.37 3.62
N LYS A 49 -3.89 -7.33 4.87
CA LYS A 49 -3.98 -8.51 5.74
C LYS A 49 -4.84 -9.66 5.22
N TYR A 50 -5.74 -9.40 4.26
CA TYR A 50 -6.57 -10.43 3.64
C TYR A 50 -5.94 -11.04 2.38
N GLU A 51 -4.88 -10.43 1.84
CA GLU A 51 -4.24 -10.84 0.59
C GLU A 51 -2.79 -11.29 0.81
N CYS A 52 -2.10 -10.72 1.79
CA CYS A 52 -0.71 -11.04 2.11
C CYS A 52 -0.37 -10.74 3.57
N GLU A 53 0.57 -11.51 4.11
CA GLU A 53 1.19 -11.22 5.39
C GLU A 53 2.45 -10.37 5.15
N LEU A 54 2.50 -9.19 5.74
CA LEU A 54 3.58 -8.23 5.60
C LEU A 54 4.15 -7.92 6.98
N LYS A 55 5.48 -7.80 7.08
CA LYS A 55 6.16 -7.49 8.36
C LYS A 55 7.16 -6.33 8.16
N PRO A 56 6.65 -5.12 7.89
CA PRO A 56 7.53 -3.97 7.74
C PRO A 56 8.31 -3.72 9.03
N GLN A 57 9.60 -3.49 8.90
CA GLN A 57 10.49 -3.13 10.00
C GLN A 57 10.35 -1.65 10.36
N ILE A 58 10.13 -0.82 9.34
CA ILE A 58 9.94 0.63 9.49
C ILE A 58 8.78 1.04 8.59
N VAL A 59 7.83 1.79 9.16
CA VAL A 59 6.86 2.57 8.40
C VAL A 59 6.89 4.00 8.95
N ARG A 60 7.18 4.97 8.10
CA ARG A 60 7.15 6.39 8.46
C ARG A 60 6.39 7.20 7.44
N PHE A 61 5.43 7.98 7.92
CA PHE A 61 4.72 8.99 7.14
C PHE A 61 5.37 10.34 7.38
N SER A 62 5.71 11.05 6.31
CA SER A 62 6.25 12.41 6.35
C SER A 62 5.69 13.19 5.17
N ASP A 63 4.88 14.21 5.46
CA ASP A 63 4.18 15.02 4.46
C ASP A 63 3.45 14.15 3.41
N ASN A 64 3.92 14.18 2.16
CA ASN A 64 3.38 13.44 1.03
C ASN A 64 4.22 12.21 0.69
N VAL A 65 5.07 11.73 1.61
CA VAL A 65 5.95 10.57 1.41
C VAL A 65 5.74 9.54 2.51
N VAL A 66 5.64 8.27 2.13
CA VAL A 66 5.68 7.13 3.04
C VAL A 66 6.97 6.36 2.78
N PHE A 67 7.75 6.13 3.81
CA PHE A 67 8.92 5.28 3.78
C PHE A 67 8.59 3.94 4.44
N ILE A 68 8.79 2.86 3.70
CA ILE A 68 8.53 1.49 4.16
C ILE A 68 9.80 0.68 3.98
N VAL A 69 10.25 0.03 5.05
CA VAL A 69 11.42 -0.84 5.02
C VAL A 69 10.99 -2.24 5.42
N PHE A 70 11.28 -3.21 4.57
CA PHE A 70 11.09 -4.63 4.83
C PHE A 70 12.40 -5.33 5.17
N GLY A 71 12.33 -6.53 5.73
CA GLY A 71 13.52 -7.34 5.99
C GLY A 71 14.15 -7.85 4.69
N SER A 72 13.31 -8.26 3.74
CA SER A 72 13.72 -8.93 2.51
C SER A 72 13.13 -8.31 1.23
N ASN A 73 13.80 -8.54 0.09
CA ASN A 73 13.31 -8.18 -1.24
C ASN A 73 12.03 -8.95 -1.61
N ILE A 74 11.85 -10.17 -1.09
CA ILE A 74 10.63 -10.96 -1.28
C ILE A 74 9.42 -10.21 -0.69
N GLU A 75 9.55 -9.62 0.49
CA GLU A 75 8.47 -8.83 1.09
C GLU A 75 8.20 -7.54 0.31
N VAL A 76 9.25 -6.91 -0.23
CA VAL A 76 9.09 -5.77 -1.16
C VAL A 76 8.29 -6.19 -2.40
N ASP A 77 8.59 -7.35 -2.99
CA ASP A 77 7.85 -7.90 -4.14
C ASP A 77 6.38 -8.19 -3.81
N VAL A 78 6.12 -8.77 -2.64
CA VAL A 78 4.75 -9.06 -2.17
C VAL A 78 3.98 -7.77 -1.95
N PHE A 79 4.59 -6.79 -1.28
CA PHE A 79 3.99 -5.48 -1.06
C PHE A 79 3.69 -4.77 -2.38
N GLU A 80 4.63 -4.78 -3.34
CA GLU A 80 4.42 -4.17 -4.65
C GLU A 80 3.23 -4.82 -5.38
N LYS A 81 3.15 -6.16 -5.40
CA LYS A 81 2.04 -6.88 -6.03
C LYS A 81 0.70 -6.50 -5.41
N TRP A 82 0.64 -6.46 -4.08
CA TRP A 82 -0.54 -6.02 -3.36
C TRP A 82 -0.89 -4.56 -3.69
N LEU A 83 0.09 -3.65 -3.67
CA LEU A 83 -0.14 -2.22 -3.93
C LEU A 83 -0.70 -1.98 -5.33
N ARG A 84 -0.17 -2.66 -6.35
CA ARG A 84 -0.68 -2.60 -7.73
C ARG A 84 -2.10 -3.16 -7.84
N SER A 85 -2.37 -4.28 -7.18
CA SER A 85 -3.72 -4.87 -7.10
C SER A 85 -4.71 -3.90 -6.44
N ALA A 86 -4.33 -3.30 -5.31
CA ALA A 86 -5.13 -2.33 -4.58
C ALA A 86 -5.43 -1.08 -5.43
N LEU A 87 -4.43 -0.54 -6.14
CA LEU A 87 -4.61 0.59 -7.06
C LEU A 87 -5.65 0.27 -8.14
N ASN A 88 -5.56 -0.89 -8.78
CA ASN A 88 -6.53 -1.29 -9.80
C ASN A 88 -7.96 -1.36 -9.22
N LYS A 89 -8.14 -1.96 -8.03
CA LYS A 89 -9.44 -2.03 -7.36
C LYS A 89 -10.00 -0.65 -7.03
N VAL A 90 -9.15 0.25 -6.56
CA VAL A 90 -9.53 1.64 -6.24
C VAL A 90 -9.95 2.38 -7.52
N GLU A 91 -9.20 2.25 -8.60
CA GLU A 91 -9.55 2.85 -9.90
C GLU A 91 -10.87 2.30 -10.47
N GLU A 92 -11.09 0.99 -10.37
CA GLU A 92 -12.34 0.34 -10.79
C GLU A 92 -13.54 0.84 -9.98
N GLY A 93 -13.39 0.94 -8.66
CA GLY A 93 -14.42 1.51 -7.78
C GLY A 93 -14.80 2.94 -8.16
N TYR A 94 -13.83 3.77 -8.51
CA TYR A 94 -14.12 5.13 -9.03
C TYR A 94 -14.82 5.13 -10.38
N LYS A 95 -14.55 4.16 -11.27
CA LYS A 95 -15.21 4.07 -12.58
C LYS A 95 -16.68 3.68 -12.46
N THR A 96 -17.03 2.75 -11.57
CA THR A 96 -18.42 2.29 -11.39
C THR A 96 -19.33 3.37 -10.79
N MET A 97 -18.75 4.38 -10.11
CA MET A 97 -19.45 5.54 -9.56
C MET A 97 -19.75 6.67 -10.56
N ARG A 98 -19.08 6.69 -11.73
CA ARG A 98 -19.33 7.69 -12.79
C ARG A 98 -20.37 7.23 -13.81
N GLY A 99 -21.02 6.09 -13.56
CA GLY A 99 -22.16 5.59 -14.33
C GLY A 99 -23.43 6.37 -14.04
#